data_AF-A0A7Y6UJ52-F1
#
_entry.id   AF-A0A7Y6UJ52-F1
#
_cell.length_a   1.000
_cell.length_b   1.000
_cell.length_c   1.000
_cell.angle_alpha   90.00
_cell.angle_beta   90.00
_cell.angle_gamma   90.00
#
_symmetry.space_group_name_H-M   'P 1'
#
loop_
_entity.id
_entity.type
_entity.pdbx_description
1 polymer ?
#
loop_
_entity_poly.entity_id
_entity_poly.type
_entity_poly.pdbx_seq_one_letter_code
_entity_poly.pdbx_strand_id
1 'polypeptide(L)'
;MSADDRDDEDEGFELEAEEELSDADEGDADAISGEVPEVSRKIRRRRRRTRPRSKTIAMKRLTREELRVGAMMYPPVDIPRPSTREECRGEQRPCPWVACKHHLYLDINPETGSIKINFPDLEPWDLQHTCALDVAERGGITLEEVGEIMNLTRERIRQVEVRGLLKLKMGSPSPDELGAELLAQAALAGKERDRN
;
A
#
# COMPACT_ATOMS: atom_id res chain seq x y z
N MET A 1 -41.98 29.09 -20.73
CA MET A 1 -40.52 29.32 -20.56
C MET A 1 -40.28 29.24 -19.08
N SER A 2 -40.04 28.02 -18.63
CA SER A 2 -39.84 27.63 -17.24
C SER A 2 -38.36 27.72 -16.93
N ALA A 3 -38.02 28.24 -15.76
CA ALA A 3 -36.76 27.97 -15.09
C ALA A 3 -37.10 27.92 -13.60
N ASP A 4 -37.33 26.69 -13.14
CA ASP A 4 -37.36 26.32 -11.73
C ASP A 4 -35.91 26.27 -11.25
N ASP A 5 -35.46 27.31 -10.53
CA ASP A 5 -34.22 27.24 -9.75
C ASP A 5 -34.58 26.62 -8.39
N ARG A 6 -34.46 25.29 -8.31
CA ARG A 6 -34.39 24.56 -7.04
C ARG A 6 -32.91 24.37 -6.74
N ASP A 7 -32.41 25.16 -5.79
CA ASP A 7 -31.14 24.90 -5.13
C ASP A 7 -31.32 23.63 -4.27
N ASP A 8 -30.90 22.48 -4.81
CA ASP A 8 -30.68 21.26 -4.06
C ASP A 8 -29.44 21.45 -3.19
N GLU A 9 -29.65 21.57 -1.87
CA GLU A 9 -28.60 21.47 -0.87
C GLU A 9 -28.09 20.01 -0.85
N ASP A 10 -27.04 19.76 -1.63
CA ASP A 10 -26.31 18.49 -1.67
C ASP A 10 -25.53 18.37 -0.35
N GLU A 11 -26.09 17.62 0.61
CA GLU A 11 -25.45 17.26 1.88
C GLU A 11 -24.19 16.43 1.59
N GLY A 12 -23.05 17.13 1.49
CA GLY A 12 -21.72 16.56 1.41
C GLY A 12 -21.42 15.68 2.63
N PHE A 13 -21.58 14.38 2.45
CA PHE A 13 -21.19 13.35 3.40
C PHE A 13 -19.65 13.26 3.46
N GLU A 14 -19.04 14.14 4.25
CA GLU A 14 -17.63 14.07 4.66
C GLU A 14 -17.40 12.82 5.51
N LEU A 15 -16.82 11.78 4.90
CA LEU A 15 -16.14 10.71 5.64
C LEU A 15 -14.64 10.93 5.55
N GLU A 16 -14.12 11.76 6.45
CA GLU A 16 -12.72 11.77 6.86
C GLU A 16 -12.42 10.43 7.57
N ALA A 17 -11.71 9.54 6.89
CA ALA A 17 -11.09 8.38 7.52
C ALA A 17 -9.58 8.60 7.56
N GLU A 18 -9.15 9.36 8.57
CA GLU A 18 -7.76 9.44 9.00
C GLU A 18 -7.25 8.04 9.34
N GLU A 19 -6.38 7.45 8.51
CA GLU A 19 -5.62 6.26 8.90
C GLU A 19 -4.20 6.65 9.30
N GLU A 20 -4.07 7.08 10.56
CA GLU A 20 -2.84 6.81 11.30
C GLU A 20 -2.61 5.29 11.30
N LEU A 21 -1.55 4.84 10.62
CA LEU A 21 -0.93 3.54 10.84
C LEU A 21 -0.29 3.53 12.25
N SER A 22 -1.12 3.54 13.28
CA SER A 22 -0.71 3.28 14.65
C SER A 22 -0.65 1.76 14.84
N ASP A 23 0.57 1.26 15.03
CA ASP A 23 0.85 -0.12 15.43
C ASP A 23 0.35 -0.35 16.87
N ALA A 24 -0.91 -0.70 17.02
CA ALA A 24 -1.43 -1.29 18.24
C ALA A 24 -2.35 -2.44 17.86
N ASP A 25 -2.01 -3.68 18.26
CA ASP A 25 -3.05 -4.52 18.87
C ASP A 25 -2.51 -5.65 19.75
N GLU A 26 -3.32 -5.92 20.77
CA GLU A 26 -3.28 -6.89 21.86
C GLU A 26 -4.16 -8.12 21.54
N GLY A 27 -3.97 -9.24 22.28
CA GLY A 27 -4.88 -10.41 22.35
C GLY A 27 -4.87 -11.34 21.12
N ASP A 28 -5.05 -12.66 21.16
CA ASP A 28 -5.60 -13.62 22.13
C ASP A 28 -5.02 -15.03 21.79
N ALA A 29 -4.71 -15.91 22.76
CA ALA A 29 -5.54 -17.04 23.26
C ALA A 29 -6.08 -17.97 22.14
N ASP A 30 -5.95 -19.29 22.17
CA ASP A 30 -5.86 -20.20 23.31
C ASP A 30 -5.30 -21.58 22.89
N ALA A 31 -4.80 -22.34 23.86
CA ALA A 31 -4.29 -23.70 23.71
C ALA A 31 -4.88 -24.62 24.80
N ILE A 32 -5.02 -25.91 24.49
CA ILE A 32 -5.34 -27.01 25.45
C ILE A 32 -4.32 -28.12 25.17
N SER A 33 -3.69 -28.87 26.07
CA SER A 33 -3.60 -29.06 27.54
C SER A 33 -2.28 -29.81 27.80
N GLY A 34 -1.60 -29.88 28.94
CA GLY A 34 -1.65 -29.40 30.33
C GLY A 34 -0.28 -29.80 30.97
N GLU A 35 0.13 -29.52 32.21
CA GLU A 35 -0.37 -28.70 33.31
C GLU A 35 0.84 -28.46 34.27
N VAL A 36 1.20 -27.20 34.56
CA VAL A 36 2.06 -26.74 35.67
C VAL A 36 1.51 -25.38 36.11
N PRO A 37 1.34 -25.05 37.40
CA PRO A 37 0.79 -23.76 37.80
C PRO A 37 1.90 -22.68 37.88
N GLU A 38 2.05 -21.87 36.82
CA GLU A 38 3.01 -20.75 36.70
C GLU A 38 2.30 -19.38 36.78
N VAL A 39 2.20 -18.79 37.98
CA VAL A 39 1.77 -17.38 38.14
C VAL A 39 2.89 -16.53 38.75
N SER A 40 3.73 -15.96 37.89
CA SER A 40 4.10 -14.54 37.99
C SER A 40 4.18 -13.97 36.57
N ARG A 41 3.14 -13.23 36.20
CA ARG A 41 2.83 -12.70 34.87
C ARG A 41 3.67 -11.51 34.45
N LYS A 42 4.95 -11.43 34.79
CA LYS A 42 5.78 -10.31 34.33
C LYS A 42 7.07 -10.82 33.72
N ILE A 43 7.16 -10.57 32.42
CA ILE A 43 8.35 -10.66 31.58
C ILE A 43 8.52 -12.06 30.96
N ARG A 44 7.61 -12.41 30.04
CA ARG A 44 8.07 -13.10 28.82
C ARG A 44 9.17 -12.21 28.25
N ARG A 45 10.43 -12.63 28.34
CA ARG A 45 11.55 -11.92 27.70
C ARG A 45 11.20 -11.86 26.22
N ARG A 46 10.72 -10.69 25.75
CA ARG A 46 10.46 -10.45 24.32
C ARG A 46 11.72 -10.88 23.59
N ARG A 47 11.64 -11.92 22.73
CA ARG A 47 12.73 -12.21 21.79
C ARG A 47 13.01 -10.90 21.09
N ARG A 48 14.24 -10.38 21.25
CA ARG A 48 14.67 -9.18 20.55
C ARG A 48 14.41 -9.44 19.06
N ARG A 49 13.67 -8.53 18.43
CA ARG A 49 13.46 -8.57 16.98
C ARG A 49 14.85 -8.60 16.34
N THR A 50 15.07 -9.55 15.43
CA THR A 50 16.38 -9.74 14.79
C THR A 50 16.74 -8.58 13.86
N ARG A 51 15.72 -7.89 13.34
CA ARG A 51 15.84 -6.74 12.45
C ARG A 51 15.28 -5.46 13.07
N PRO A 52 15.86 -4.29 12.75
CA PRO A 52 15.31 -3.00 13.15
C PRO A 52 13.95 -2.75 12.49
N ARG A 53 13.18 -1.87 13.12
CA ARG A 53 11.86 -1.45 12.60
C ARG A 53 12.04 -0.45 11.46
N SER A 54 11.04 -0.39 10.58
CA SER A 54 10.96 0.66 9.56
C SER A 54 11.07 2.05 10.18
N LYS A 55 11.69 2.98 9.45
CA LYS A 55 11.91 4.36 9.91
C LYS A 55 11.11 5.32 9.03
N THR A 56 10.27 6.15 9.64
CA THR A 56 9.50 7.17 8.91
C THR A 56 10.13 8.54 9.09
N ILE A 57 10.40 9.21 7.97
CA ILE A 57 10.84 10.59 7.88
C ILE A 57 9.61 11.44 7.58
N ALA A 58 9.21 12.26 8.56
CA ALA A 58 8.07 13.16 8.41
C ALA A 58 8.55 14.50 7.85
N MET A 59 8.12 14.85 6.64
CA MET A 59 8.51 16.11 5.96
C MET A 59 8.16 17.35 6.78
N LYS A 60 6.99 17.35 7.43
CA LYS A 60 6.53 18.47 8.28
C LYS A 60 7.39 18.70 9.53
N ARG A 61 8.22 17.73 9.94
CA ARG A 61 9.10 17.85 11.13
C ARG A 61 10.50 18.38 10.79
N LEU A 62 10.87 18.40 9.51
CA LEU A 62 12.13 18.98 9.07
C LEU A 62 12.06 20.50 9.11
N THR A 63 13.11 21.12 9.65
CA THR A 63 13.26 22.58 9.62
C THR A 63 13.53 23.05 8.20
N ARG A 64 13.20 24.32 7.94
CA ARG A 64 13.47 24.96 6.64
C ARG A 64 14.96 24.92 6.28
N GLU A 65 15.84 25.01 7.28
CA GLU A 65 17.29 24.94 7.07
C GLU A 65 17.76 23.52 6.73
N GLU A 66 17.25 22.49 7.40
CA GLU A 66 17.54 21.09 7.06
C GLU A 66 17.09 20.74 5.64
N LEU A 67 15.92 21.23 5.21
CA LEU A 67 15.44 21.07 3.84
C LEU A 67 16.36 21.78 2.83
N ARG A 68 16.81 23.01 3.14
CA ARG A 68 17.71 23.79 2.28
C ARG A 68 19.07 23.10 2.13
N VAL A 69 19.64 22.64 3.25
CA VAL A 69 20.91 21.89 3.26
C VAL A 69 20.75 20.59 2.48
N GLY A 70 19.65 19.86 2.68
CA GLY A 70 19.35 18.63 1.94
C GLY A 70 19.28 18.87 0.43
N ALA A 71 18.57 19.90 -0.02
CA ALA A 71 18.47 20.26 -1.44
C ALA A 71 19.81 20.74 -2.03
N MET A 72 20.67 21.38 -1.23
CA MET A 72 22.00 21.79 -1.66
C MET A 72 22.96 20.60 -1.78
N MET A 73 22.88 19.64 -0.86
CA MET A 73 23.69 18.41 -0.86
C MET A 73 23.27 17.45 -1.98
N TYR A 74 21.96 17.33 -2.20
CA TYR A 74 21.37 16.43 -3.18
C TYR A 74 20.43 17.21 -4.09
N PRO A 75 20.97 17.93 -5.09
CA PRO A 75 20.15 18.66 -6.03
C PRO A 75 19.25 17.70 -6.81
N PRO A 76 18.03 18.11 -7.18
CA PRO A 76 17.16 17.29 -8.01
C PRO A 76 17.85 17.04 -9.35
N VAL A 77 18.08 15.77 -9.65
CA VAL A 77 18.65 15.32 -10.92
C VAL A 77 17.52 14.97 -11.88
N ASP A 78 17.52 15.56 -13.06
CA ASP A 78 16.56 15.26 -14.12
C ASP A 78 17.11 14.14 -15.00
N ILE A 79 17.16 12.94 -14.43
CA ILE A 79 17.59 11.73 -15.14
C ILE A 79 16.32 11.10 -15.73
N PRO A 80 16.28 10.83 -17.05
CA PRO A 80 15.13 10.18 -17.66
C PRO A 80 14.89 8.82 -17.00
N ARG A 81 13.69 8.65 -16.45
CA ARG A 81 13.25 7.41 -15.81
C ARG A 81 12.29 6.67 -16.75
N PRO A 82 12.34 5.33 -16.79
CA PRO A 82 11.32 4.55 -17.48
C PRO A 82 9.92 4.88 -16.97
N SER A 83 9.01 5.17 -17.90
CA SER A 83 7.62 5.53 -17.58
C SER A 83 6.72 4.31 -17.60
N THR A 84 7.08 3.29 -18.39
CA THR A 84 6.29 2.08 -18.56
C THR A 84 6.94 0.86 -17.93
N ARG A 85 6.12 -0.16 -17.65
CA ARG A 85 6.60 -1.45 -17.14
C ARG A 85 7.52 -2.14 -18.15
N GLU A 86 7.21 -2.04 -19.43
CA GLU A 86 7.99 -2.67 -20.49
C GLU A 86 9.42 -2.13 -20.54
N GLU A 87 9.58 -0.81 -20.37
CA GLU A 87 10.89 -0.15 -20.29
C GLU A 87 11.69 -0.63 -19.07
N CYS A 88 11.09 -0.65 -17.87
CA CYS A 88 11.85 -0.98 -16.64
C CYS A 88 12.01 -2.50 -16.39
N ARG A 89 11.30 -3.37 -17.13
CA ARG A 89 11.38 -4.82 -16.94
C ARG A 89 12.76 -5.38 -17.31
N GLY A 90 13.38 -4.86 -18.37
CA GLY A 90 14.68 -5.30 -18.88
C GLY A 90 15.89 -4.59 -18.27
N GLU A 91 15.67 -3.61 -17.40
CA GLU A 91 16.74 -2.85 -16.76
C GLU A 91 17.46 -3.62 -15.64
N GLN A 92 18.55 -3.03 -15.14
CA GLN A 92 19.37 -3.60 -14.08
C GLN A 92 18.56 -3.96 -12.82
N ARG A 93 18.94 -5.08 -12.20
CA ARG A 93 18.47 -5.53 -10.89
C ARG A 93 19.68 -5.71 -9.97
N PRO A 94 19.66 -5.27 -8.70
CA PRO A 94 18.62 -4.52 -7.98
C PRO A 94 18.20 -3.20 -8.66
N CYS A 95 16.91 -2.82 -8.58
CA CYS A 95 16.38 -1.66 -9.31
C CYS A 95 16.98 -0.34 -8.78
N PRO A 96 17.57 0.52 -9.63
CA PRO A 96 18.16 1.79 -9.20
C PRO A 96 17.10 2.86 -8.88
N TRP A 97 15.87 2.68 -9.37
CA TRP A 97 14.80 3.69 -9.27
C TRP A 97 14.07 3.65 -7.93
N VAL A 98 14.76 4.01 -6.86
CA VAL A 98 14.22 3.98 -5.48
C VAL A 98 13.00 4.86 -5.25
N ALA A 99 12.79 5.91 -6.07
CA ALA A 99 11.62 6.77 -5.97
C ALA A 99 10.43 6.28 -6.83
N CYS A 100 10.48 5.07 -7.38
CA CYS A 100 9.36 4.47 -8.07
C CYS A 100 8.27 4.03 -7.06
N LYS A 101 6.99 4.21 -7.41
CA LYS A 101 5.84 3.79 -6.57
C LYS A 101 5.88 2.30 -6.18
N HIS A 102 6.46 1.45 -7.02
CA HIS A 102 6.49 0.00 -6.82
C HIS A 102 7.79 -0.48 -6.16
N HIS A 103 8.65 0.43 -5.72
CA HIS A 103 9.93 0.09 -5.12
C HIS A 103 9.76 -0.31 -3.66
N LEU A 104 10.34 -1.44 -3.25
CA LEU A 104 10.12 -2.01 -1.91
C LEU A 104 10.92 -1.34 -0.78
N TYR A 105 11.88 -0.49 -1.12
CA TYR A 105 12.71 0.22 -0.15
C TYR A 105 12.00 1.40 0.54
N LEU A 106 11.22 2.18 -0.22
CA LEU A 106 10.59 3.43 0.23
C LEU A 106 9.08 3.38 -0.04
N ASP A 107 8.29 3.68 0.98
CA ASP A 107 6.86 3.97 0.85
C ASP A 107 6.63 5.47 1.09
N ILE A 108 5.97 6.14 0.14
CA ILE A 108 5.67 7.57 0.22
C ILE A 108 4.18 7.74 0.43
N ASN A 109 3.79 8.48 1.47
CA ASN A 109 2.40 8.88 1.66
C ASN A 109 2.09 10.11 0.76
N PRO A 110 1.14 10.02 -0.18
CA PRO A 110 0.86 11.09 -1.13
C PRO A 110 0.25 12.34 -0.49
N GLU A 111 -0.46 12.20 0.62
CA GLU A 111 -1.15 13.31 1.29
C GLU A 111 -0.21 14.04 2.25
N THR A 112 0.50 13.29 3.10
CA THR A 112 1.36 13.88 4.14
C THR A 112 2.80 14.11 3.68
N GLY A 113 3.19 13.52 2.55
CA GLY A 113 4.56 13.52 2.04
C GLY A 113 5.56 12.75 2.93
N SER A 114 5.09 12.00 3.92
CA SER A 114 5.97 11.23 4.80
C SER A 114 6.58 10.04 4.06
N ILE A 115 7.87 9.80 4.31
CA ILE A 115 8.66 8.76 3.64
C ILE A 115 8.99 7.68 4.65
N LYS A 116 8.50 6.46 4.44
CA LYS A 116 8.80 5.29 5.26
C LYS A 116 9.87 4.45 4.57
N ILE A 117 10.97 4.23 5.27
CA ILE A 117 12.07 3.33 4.88
C ILE A 117 11.77 1.96 5.50
N ASN A 118 11.57 0.94 4.68
CA ASN A 118 11.18 -0.39 5.16
C ASN A 118 12.31 -1.11 5.90
N PHE A 119 13.53 -1.03 5.37
CA PHE A 119 14.73 -1.62 5.96
C PHE A 119 15.78 -0.53 6.16
N PRO A 120 15.87 0.10 7.35
CA PRO A 120 16.86 1.15 7.58
C PRO A 120 18.29 0.63 7.73
N ASP A 121 18.46 -0.69 7.86
CA ASP A 121 19.73 -1.40 7.97
C ASP A 121 20.28 -1.91 6.64
N LEU A 122 19.48 -1.89 5.57
CA LEU A 122 19.86 -2.40 4.26
C LEU A 122 19.86 -1.26 3.25
N GLU A 123 20.82 -1.28 2.34
CA GLU A 123 20.83 -0.38 1.20
C GLU A 123 20.02 -0.99 0.04
N PRO A 124 19.57 -0.19 -0.94
CA PRO A 124 18.74 -0.70 -2.05
C PRO A 124 19.35 -1.88 -2.81
N TRP A 125 20.68 -1.95 -2.90
CA TRP A 125 21.40 -3.04 -3.56
C TRP A 125 21.54 -4.31 -2.72
N ASP A 126 21.31 -4.25 -1.41
CA ASP A 126 21.35 -5.41 -0.51
C ASP A 126 19.97 -6.08 -0.36
N LEU A 127 18.92 -5.47 -0.92
CA LEU A 127 17.58 -6.02 -0.88
C LEU A 127 17.46 -7.24 -1.79
N GLN A 128 16.87 -8.32 -1.24
CA GLN A 128 16.55 -9.52 -2.01
C GLN A 128 15.57 -9.25 -3.15
N HIS A 129 14.60 -8.36 -2.90
CA HIS A 129 13.60 -7.92 -3.87
C HIS A 129 13.47 -6.41 -3.81
N THR A 130 13.58 -5.76 -4.98
CA THR A 130 13.47 -4.29 -5.09
C THR A 130 12.14 -3.84 -5.68
N CYS A 131 11.39 -4.70 -6.37
CA CYS A 131 10.18 -4.33 -7.08
C CYS A 131 8.99 -5.22 -6.71
N ALA A 132 7.88 -4.59 -6.29
CA ALA A 132 6.63 -5.28 -5.98
C ALA A 132 6.03 -5.97 -7.22
N LEU A 133 6.18 -5.39 -8.42
CA LEU A 133 5.68 -5.99 -9.66
C LEU A 133 6.46 -7.27 -10.03
N ASP A 134 7.77 -7.29 -9.80
CA ASP A 134 8.59 -8.50 -10.04
C ASP A 134 8.20 -9.64 -9.08
N VAL A 135 7.84 -9.31 -7.84
CA VAL A 135 7.34 -10.26 -6.86
C VAL A 135 5.95 -10.76 -7.25
N ALA A 136 5.06 -9.86 -7.69
CA ALA A 136 3.70 -10.21 -8.10
C ALA A 136 3.66 -11.11 -9.35
N GLU A 137 4.54 -10.86 -10.34
CA GLU A 137 4.64 -11.67 -11.57
C GLU A 137 5.00 -13.14 -11.29
N ARG A 138 5.70 -13.43 -10.20
CA ARG A 138 6.05 -14.81 -9.82
C ARG A 138 4.84 -15.61 -9.34
N GLY A 139 3.83 -14.92 -8.79
CA GLY A 139 2.65 -15.53 -8.18
C GLY A 139 2.95 -16.36 -6.94
N GLY A 140 1.90 -16.77 -6.24
CA GLY A 140 1.98 -17.79 -5.18
C GLY A 140 2.71 -17.39 -3.90
N ILE A 141 2.72 -16.11 -3.53
CA ILE A 141 3.39 -15.63 -2.32
C ILE A 141 2.51 -15.76 -1.07
N THR A 142 3.10 -16.20 0.04
CA THR A 142 2.45 -16.33 1.34
C THR A 142 2.43 -15.01 2.13
N LEU A 143 1.56 -14.89 3.14
CA LEU A 143 1.48 -13.69 3.98
C LEU A 143 2.76 -13.47 4.79
N GLU A 144 3.43 -14.55 5.16
CA GLU A 144 4.71 -14.56 5.84
C GLU A 144 5.81 -13.98 4.95
N GLU A 145 5.92 -14.46 3.71
CA GLU A 145 6.90 -13.98 2.74
C GLU A 145 6.68 -12.50 2.40
N VAL A 146 5.42 -12.06 2.21
CA VAL A 146 5.12 -10.63 2.02
C VAL A 146 5.56 -9.81 3.24
N GLY A 147 5.31 -10.32 4.44
CA GLY A 147 5.76 -9.69 5.68
C GLY A 147 7.28 -9.53 5.75
N GLU A 148 8.03 -10.56 5.35
CA GLU A 148 9.49 -10.52 5.28
C GLU A 148 9.99 -9.51 4.25
N ILE A 149 9.32 -9.40 3.10
CA ILE A 149 9.67 -8.47 2.02
C ILE A 149 9.38 -7.02 2.37
N MET A 150 8.33 -6.73 3.14
CA MET A 150 7.92 -5.36 3.49
C MET A 150 8.29 -4.94 4.94
N ASN A 151 9.00 -5.80 5.68
CA ASN A 151 9.29 -5.64 7.11
C ASN A 151 8.03 -5.46 7.98
N LEU A 152 6.94 -6.14 7.60
CA LEU A 152 5.66 -6.12 8.30
C LEU A 152 5.42 -7.46 8.99
N THR A 153 4.58 -7.44 10.03
CA THR A 153 4.15 -8.71 10.65
C THR A 153 3.17 -9.41 9.73
N ARG A 154 3.14 -10.73 9.78
CA ARG A 154 2.14 -11.56 9.09
C ARG A 154 0.72 -11.05 9.35
N GLU A 155 0.41 -10.74 10.60
CA GLU A 155 -0.91 -10.25 10.99
C GLU A 155 -1.24 -8.89 10.36
N ARG A 156 -0.25 -7.99 10.25
CA ARG A 156 -0.46 -6.71 9.56
C ARG A 156 -0.77 -6.91 8.07
N ILE A 157 -0.07 -7.83 7.40
CA ILE A 157 -0.38 -8.17 6.00
C ILE A 157 -1.79 -8.73 5.88
N ARG A 158 -2.20 -9.63 6.77
CA ARG A 158 -3.58 -10.16 6.82
C ARG A 158 -4.62 -9.03 6.94
N GLN A 159 -4.39 -8.07 7.84
CA GLN A 159 -5.30 -6.93 8.00
C GLN A 159 -5.39 -6.08 6.73
N VAL A 160 -4.25 -5.80 6.09
CA VAL A 160 -4.19 -5.05 4.83
C VAL A 160 -4.92 -5.80 3.72
N GLU A 161 -4.73 -7.11 3.62
CA GLU A 161 -5.43 -7.97 2.66
C GLU A 161 -6.95 -7.93 2.86
N VAL A 162 -7.42 -8.16 4.09
CA VAL A 162 -8.86 -8.13 4.42
C VAL A 162 -9.46 -6.77 4.08
N ARG A 163 -8.80 -5.68 4.47
CA ARG A 163 -9.24 -4.32 4.15
C ARG A 163 -9.24 -4.05 2.64
N GLY A 164 -8.21 -4.51 1.94
CA GLY A 164 -8.10 -4.40 0.48
C GLY A 164 -9.23 -5.13 -0.23
N LEU A 165 -9.51 -6.38 0.16
CA LEU A 165 -10.61 -7.18 -0.37
C LEU A 165 -11.97 -6.52 -0.12
N LEU A 166 -12.18 -5.93 1.05
CA LEU A 166 -13.41 -5.18 1.34
C LEU A 166 -13.56 -3.95 0.43
N LYS A 167 -12.49 -3.15 0.26
CA LYS A 167 -12.52 -1.99 -0.65
C LYS A 167 -12.81 -2.39 -2.09
N LEU A 168 -12.22 -3.49 -2.55
CA LEU A 168 -12.50 -4.02 -3.89
C LEU A 168 -13.96 -4.45 -4.03
N LYS A 169 -14.52 -5.16 -3.05
CA LYS A 169 -15.94 -5.56 -3.07
C LYS A 169 -16.91 -4.38 -3.07
N MET A 170 -16.57 -3.28 -2.39
CA MET A 170 -17.42 -2.08 -2.33
C MET A 170 -17.27 -1.18 -3.56
N GLY A 171 -16.07 -1.15 -4.16
CA GLY A 171 -15.78 -0.30 -5.33
C GLY A 171 -15.94 -1.00 -6.67
N SER A 172 -16.07 -2.33 -6.70
CA SER A 172 -16.42 -3.06 -7.93
C SER A 172 -17.93 -3.07 -8.11
N PRO A 173 -18.48 -2.64 -9.26
CA PRO A 173 -19.88 -2.90 -9.59
C PRO A 173 -20.16 -4.39 -9.44
N SER A 174 -21.36 -4.71 -8.96
CA SER A 174 -21.75 -6.10 -8.75
C SER A 174 -21.63 -6.89 -10.08
N PRO A 175 -21.35 -8.20 -10.03
CA PRO A 175 -21.31 -9.03 -11.24
C PRO A 175 -22.58 -8.90 -12.09
N ASP A 176 -23.72 -8.66 -11.44
CA ASP A 176 -25.02 -8.47 -12.07
C ASP A 176 -25.12 -7.12 -12.80
N GLU A 177 -24.55 -6.04 -12.25
CA GLU A 177 -24.49 -4.72 -12.89
C GLU A 177 -23.54 -4.73 -14.10
N LEU A 178 -22.37 -5.37 -13.98
CA LEU A 178 -21.44 -5.56 -15.10
C LEU A 178 -22.07 -6.41 -16.21
N GLY A 179 -22.78 -7.48 -15.83
CA GLY A 179 -23.52 -8.32 -16.76
C GLY A 179 -24.65 -7.55 -17.46
N ALA A 180 -25.39 -6.73 -16.72
CA ALA A 180 -26.47 -5.91 -17.25
C ALA A 180 -25.94 -4.81 -18.19
N GLU A 181 -24.83 -4.15 -17.87
CA GLU A 181 -24.19 -3.17 -18.75
C GLU A 181 -23.68 -3.82 -20.05
N LEU A 182 -23.02 -4.98 -19.96
CA LEU A 182 -22.55 -5.71 -21.14
C LEU A 182 -23.72 -6.17 -22.04
N LEU A 183 -24.82 -6.64 -21.45
CA LEU A 183 -26.03 -7.02 -22.20
C LEU A 183 -26.72 -5.80 -22.82
N ALA A 184 -26.78 -4.66 -22.11
CA ALA A 184 -27.33 -3.41 -22.63
C ALA A 184 -26.50 -2.85 -23.80
N GLN A 185 -25.17 -2.86 -23.68
CA GLN A 185 -24.24 -2.46 -24.75
C GLN A 185 -24.37 -3.38 -25.97
N ALA A 186 -24.49 -4.70 -25.76
CA ALA A 186 -24.73 -5.66 -26.84
C ALA A 186 -26.09 -5.43 -27.54
N ALA A 187 -27.13 -5.09 -26.79
CA ALA A 187 -28.46 -4.79 -27.34
C ALA A 187 -28.49 -3.48 -28.16
N LEU A 188 -27.71 -2.47 -27.77
CA LEU A 188 -27.54 -1.23 -28.54
C LEU A 188 -26.76 -1.49 -29.84
N ALA A 189 -25.67 -2.26 -29.77
CA ALA A 189 -24.89 -2.65 -30.95
C ALA A 189 -25.68 -3.53 -31.93
N GLY A 190 -26.67 -4.29 -31.46
CA GLY A 190 -27.62 -5.03 -32.30
C GLY A 190 -28.62 -4.13 -33.04
N LYS A 191 -29.18 -3.12 -32.35
CA LYS A 191 -30.13 -2.15 -32.96
C LYS A 191 -29.51 -1.25 -34.03
N GLU A 192 -28.21 -0.97 -33.96
CA GLU A 192 -27.49 -0.21 -34.99
C GLU A 192 -27.24 -1.02 -36.26
N ARG A 193 -27.15 -2.35 -36.16
CA ARG A 193 -26.97 -3.25 -37.32
C ARG A 193 -28.26 -3.48 -38.10
N ASP A 194 -29.43 -3.45 -37.44
CA ASP A 194 -30.74 -3.64 -38.08
C ASP A 194 -31.31 -2.36 -38.74
N ARG A 195 -30.62 -1.22 -38.64
CA ARG A 195 -31.04 0.07 -39.21
C ARG A 195 -30.32 0.45 -40.51
N ASN A 196 -29.39 -0.37 -40.99
CA ASN A 196 -28.58 -0.16 -42.18
C ASN A 196 -28.86 -1.25 -43.23
#